data_AF-A0A535KCQ9-F1
#
_entry.id   AF-A0A535KCQ9-F1
#
_cell.length_a   1.000
_cell.length_b   1.000
_cell.length_c   1.000
_cell.angle_alpha   90.00
_cell.angle_beta   90.00
_cell.angle_gamma   90.00
#
_symmetry.space_group_name_H-M   'P 1'
#
loop_
_entity.id
_entity.type
_entity.pdbx_description
1 polymer ?
#
loop_
_entity_poly.entity_id
_entity_poly.type
_entity_poly.pdbx_seq_one_letter_code
_entity_poly.pdbx_strand_id
1 'polypeptide(L)'
;MDWGRDLLRVFLLFAIIIAIISYDMKQAYNYTVQRPTLAQTDALLWIRNHVSQSSLLVINSYFYTDLHEEGGEGVGNGAIYPYAHIYWNVAYDPELHNGLLKNDWNRIDYIVTDPGMLNDIRSRGGAMSIIDQALNNSVLRVEYQAQDRDQHVDIRIYQVIHKPPS
;
A
#
# COMPACT_ATOMS: atom_id res chain seq x y z
N MET A 1 66.05 -5.14 -6.31
CA MET A 1 64.78 -4.84 -5.62
C MET A 1 64.16 -3.68 -6.39
N ASP A 2 63.19 -3.96 -7.24
CA ASP A 2 62.75 -3.03 -8.30
C ASP A 2 61.51 -2.29 -7.85
N TRP A 3 61.72 -1.38 -6.88
CA TRP A 3 60.71 -0.65 -6.12
C TRP A 3 59.64 0.02 -7.02
N GLY A 4 60.01 0.45 -8.24
CA GLY A 4 59.07 1.08 -9.16
C GLY A 4 57.99 0.12 -9.69
N ARG A 5 58.35 -1.14 -9.97
CA ARG A 5 57.38 -2.15 -10.44
C ARG A 5 56.46 -2.64 -9.33
N ASP A 6 56.97 -2.71 -8.11
CA ASP A 6 56.20 -3.12 -6.94
C ASP A 6 55.20 -2.02 -6.52
N LEU A 7 55.60 -0.74 -6.59
CA LEU A 7 54.70 0.40 -6.35
C LEU A 7 53.57 0.48 -7.39
N LEU A 8 53.89 0.24 -8.67
CA LEU A 8 52.88 0.20 -9.74
C LEU A 8 51.86 -0.92 -9.52
N ARG A 9 52.30 -2.11 -9.10
CA ARG A 9 51.42 -3.25 -8.80
C ARG A 9 50.49 -2.96 -7.62
N VAL A 10 51.01 -2.35 -6.56
CA VAL A 10 50.20 -1.96 -5.40
C VAL A 10 49.14 -0.95 -5.80
N PHE A 11 49.50 0.05 -6.62
CA PHE A 11 48.53 1.04 -7.12
C PHE A 11 47.43 0.40 -7.97
N LEU A 12 47.77 -0.54 -8.86
CA LEU A 12 46.80 -1.26 -9.67
C LEU A 12 45.85 -2.12 -8.83
N LEU A 13 46.36 -2.77 -7.78
CA LEU A 13 45.52 -3.53 -6.85
C LEU A 13 44.55 -2.62 -6.11
N PHE A 14 44.99 -1.46 -5.63
CA PHE A 14 44.09 -0.48 -5.01
C PHE A 14 43.04 0.05 -5.99
N ALA A 15 43.42 0.35 -7.24
CA ALA A 15 42.48 0.80 -8.25
C ALA A 15 41.39 -0.24 -8.56
N ILE A 16 41.77 -1.53 -8.63
CA ILE A 16 40.83 -2.64 -8.83
C ILE A 16 39.90 -2.78 -7.62
N ILE A 17 40.43 -2.74 -6.40
CA ILE A 17 39.62 -2.84 -5.18
C ILE A 17 38.63 -1.68 -5.10
N ILE A 18 39.07 -0.44 -5.38
CA ILE A 18 38.19 0.74 -5.40
C ILE A 18 37.11 0.60 -6.47
N ALA A 19 37.44 0.06 -7.66
CA ALA A 19 36.47 -0.17 -8.71
C ALA A 19 35.43 -1.23 -8.32
N ILE A 20 35.85 -2.32 -7.69
CA ILE A 20 34.96 -3.37 -7.16
C ILE A 20 34.05 -2.79 -6.08
N ILE A 21 34.62 -2.10 -5.07
CA ILE A 21 33.84 -1.48 -4.00
C ILE A 21 32.85 -0.46 -4.57
N SER A 22 33.25 0.37 -5.54
CA SER A 22 32.37 1.36 -6.16
C SER A 22 31.25 0.72 -6.99
N TYR A 23 31.56 -0.39 -7.66
CA TYR A 23 30.59 -1.19 -8.42
C TYR A 23 29.59 -1.84 -7.47
N ASP A 24 30.08 -2.48 -6.40
CA ASP A 24 29.27 -3.11 -5.37
C ASP A 24 28.43 -2.09 -4.60
N MET A 25 28.93 -0.90 -4.31
CA MET A 25 28.14 0.18 -3.69
C MET A 25 27.04 0.70 -4.61
N LYS A 26 27.31 0.87 -5.92
CA LYS A 26 26.26 1.23 -6.90
C LYS A 26 25.20 0.13 -7.03
N GLN A 27 25.62 -1.13 -7.01
CA GLN A 27 24.73 -2.29 -7.03
C GLN A 27 23.91 -2.39 -5.74
N ALA A 28 24.55 -2.32 -4.57
CA ALA A 28 23.91 -2.40 -3.26
C ALA A 28 22.92 -1.24 -3.02
N TYR A 29 23.21 -0.04 -3.55
CA TYR A 29 22.26 1.07 -3.55
C TYR A 29 21.01 0.73 -4.38
N ASN A 30 21.17 0.07 -5.53
CA ASN A 30 20.04 -0.37 -6.35
C ASN A 30 19.28 -1.56 -5.73
N TYR A 31 19.95 -2.42 -4.94
CA TYR A 31 19.31 -3.53 -4.22
C TYR A 31 18.57 -3.11 -2.93
N THR A 32 18.95 -1.97 -2.34
CA THR A 32 18.31 -1.47 -1.10
C THR A 32 16.95 -0.79 -1.37
N VAL A 33 16.63 -0.45 -2.63
CA VAL A 33 15.46 0.39 -2.98
C VAL A 33 14.40 -0.33 -3.83
N GLN A 34 14.58 -1.61 -4.19
CA GLN A 34 13.58 -2.37 -4.96
C GLN A 34 12.69 -3.20 -4.04
N ARG A 35 11.58 -2.62 -3.57
CA ARG A 35 10.58 -3.33 -2.75
C ARG A 35 9.16 -2.82 -3.05
N PRO A 36 8.37 -3.51 -3.89
CA PRO A 36 6.92 -3.28 -4.00
C PRO A 36 6.18 -3.37 -2.65
N THR A 37 6.77 -4.04 -1.65
CA THR A 37 6.31 -4.01 -0.25
C THR A 37 6.34 -2.62 0.40
N LEU A 38 7.15 -1.67 -0.09
CA LEU A 38 7.17 -0.32 0.49
C LEU A 38 5.82 0.40 0.33
N ALA A 39 5.20 0.36 -0.85
CA ALA A 39 3.93 1.08 -1.06
C ALA A 39 2.78 0.52 -0.20
N GLN A 40 2.72 -0.80 -0.03
CA GLN A 40 1.72 -1.45 0.83
C GLN A 40 1.99 -1.20 2.31
N THR A 41 3.24 -1.34 2.75
CA THR A 41 3.64 -1.03 4.14
C THR A 41 3.41 0.45 4.45
N ASP A 42 3.78 1.36 3.55
CA ASP A 42 3.57 2.81 3.73
C ASP A 42 2.08 3.14 3.81
N ALA A 43 1.23 2.48 3.02
CA ALA A 43 -0.22 2.61 3.13
C ALA A 43 -0.75 2.14 4.50
N LEU A 44 -0.29 0.99 4.99
CA LEU A 44 -0.65 0.47 6.32
C LEU A 44 -0.21 1.41 7.44
N LEU A 45 1.02 1.93 7.36
CA LEU A 45 1.52 2.92 8.31
C LEU A 45 0.75 4.24 8.23
N TRP A 46 0.33 4.66 7.04
CA TRP A 46 -0.51 5.84 6.90
C TRP A 46 -1.86 5.64 7.57
N ILE A 47 -2.52 4.49 7.34
CA ILE A 47 -3.79 4.11 7.97
C ILE A 47 -3.64 4.16 9.48
N ARG A 48 -2.61 3.50 10.02
CA ARG A 48 -2.29 3.48 11.46
C ARG A 48 -2.23 4.86 12.09
N ASN A 49 -1.65 5.82 11.38
CA ASN A 49 -1.36 7.15 11.91
C ASN A 49 -2.49 8.16 11.69
N HIS A 50 -3.42 7.91 10.76
CA HIS A 50 -4.41 8.92 10.33
C HIS A 50 -5.86 8.46 10.36
N VAL A 51 -6.13 7.15 10.42
CA VAL A 51 -7.47 6.57 10.35
C VAL A 51 -7.87 6.05 11.73
N SER A 52 -9.05 6.45 12.19
CA SER A 52 -9.65 5.92 13.42
C SER A 52 -9.90 4.42 13.30
N GLN A 53 -9.65 3.66 14.37
CA GLN A 53 -9.94 2.22 14.41
C GLN A 53 -11.43 1.90 14.28
N SER A 54 -12.31 2.87 14.57
CA SER A 54 -13.76 2.74 14.40
C SER A 54 -14.24 3.00 12.98
N SER A 55 -13.37 3.41 12.06
CA SER A 55 -13.75 3.73 10.68
C SER A 55 -14.04 2.46 9.87
N LEU A 56 -14.98 2.55 8.93
CA LEU A 56 -15.25 1.50 7.96
C LEU A 56 -14.35 1.67 6.74
N LEU A 57 -13.38 0.76 6.60
CA LEU A 57 -12.42 0.75 5.49
C LEU A 57 -12.84 -0.32 4.48
N VAL A 58 -12.81 0.04 3.20
CA VAL A 58 -12.92 -0.90 2.08
C VAL A 58 -11.52 -1.15 1.53
N ILE A 59 -11.06 -2.40 1.60
CA ILE A 59 -9.67 -2.78 1.32
C ILE A 59 -9.58 -3.95 0.34
N ASN A 60 -8.38 -4.20 -0.20
CA ASN A 60 -8.07 -5.47 -0.85
C ASN A 60 -7.70 -6.53 0.21
N SER A 61 -7.81 -7.82 -0.14
CA SER A 61 -7.66 -8.95 0.78
C SER A 61 -6.28 -9.03 1.43
N TYR A 62 -5.23 -8.62 0.73
CA TYR A 62 -3.87 -8.66 1.24
C TYR A 62 -3.61 -7.68 2.40
N PHE A 63 -4.48 -6.70 2.64
CA PHE A 63 -4.39 -5.83 3.83
C PHE A 63 -5.16 -6.37 5.04
N TYR A 64 -5.97 -7.42 4.87
CA TYR A 64 -6.92 -7.84 5.90
C TYR A 64 -6.22 -8.24 7.20
N THR A 65 -5.24 -9.16 7.11
CA THR A 65 -4.50 -9.68 8.27
C THR A 65 -3.76 -8.56 9.00
N ASP A 66 -3.04 -7.69 8.29
CA ASP A 66 -2.27 -6.59 8.89
C ASP A 66 -3.12 -5.53 9.60
N LEU A 67 -4.42 -5.50 9.31
CA LEU A 67 -5.39 -4.62 9.95
C LEU A 67 -6.23 -5.32 11.03
N HIS A 68 -6.25 -6.65 11.08
CA HIS A 68 -7.09 -7.45 11.99
C HIS A 68 -6.34 -8.20 13.08
N GLU A 69 -5.01 -8.31 12.98
CA GLU A 69 -4.19 -9.01 13.96
C GLU A 69 -3.41 -8.02 14.85
N GLU A 70 -3.29 -8.36 16.13
CA GLU A 70 -2.40 -7.64 17.04
C GLU A 70 -0.95 -7.78 16.55
N GLY A 71 -0.24 -6.66 16.44
CA GLY A 71 1.11 -6.63 15.86
C GLY A 71 1.16 -6.64 14.33
N GLY A 72 0.03 -6.73 13.62
CA GLY A 72 -0.02 -6.53 12.17
C GLY A 72 0.48 -5.14 11.78
N GLU A 73 1.06 -4.96 10.60
CA GLU A 73 1.78 -3.71 10.24
C GLU A 73 0.87 -2.45 10.31
N GLY A 74 -0.41 -2.59 9.97
CA GLY A 74 -1.40 -1.51 10.07
C GLY A 74 -1.86 -1.22 11.50
N VAL A 75 -1.65 -2.15 12.43
CA VAL A 75 -2.06 -2.05 13.84
C VAL A 75 -0.89 -1.66 14.74
N GLY A 76 0.27 -2.31 14.54
CA GLY A 76 1.40 -2.30 15.45
C GLY A 76 0.99 -2.70 16.87
N ASN A 77 1.31 -1.85 17.86
CA ASN A 77 0.91 -2.05 19.25
C ASN A 77 -0.48 -1.44 19.56
N GLY A 78 -1.26 -1.10 18.53
CA GLY A 78 -2.58 -0.48 18.66
C GLY A 78 -3.73 -1.48 18.71
N ALA A 79 -4.96 -0.98 18.67
CA ALA A 79 -6.14 -1.81 18.49
C ALA A 79 -6.35 -2.13 17.00
N ILE A 80 -6.94 -3.30 16.74
CA ILE A 80 -7.29 -3.74 15.38
C ILE A 80 -8.33 -2.82 14.72
N TYR A 81 -8.48 -2.93 13.41
CA TYR A 81 -9.51 -2.25 12.60
C TYR A 81 -10.67 -3.22 12.31
N PRO A 82 -11.64 -3.40 13.23
CA PRO A 82 -12.71 -4.40 13.10
C PRO A 82 -13.63 -4.17 11.89
N TYR A 83 -13.61 -2.97 11.30
CA TYR A 83 -14.43 -2.59 10.15
C TYR A 83 -13.61 -2.41 8.86
N ALA A 84 -12.41 -3.02 8.78
CA ALA A 84 -11.66 -3.11 7.53
C ALA A 84 -12.09 -4.33 6.71
N HIS A 85 -12.97 -4.13 5.73
CA HIS A 85 -13.60 -5.21 4.99
C HIS A 85 -13.08 -5.31 3.56
N ILE A 86 -12.92 -6.55 3.09
CA ILE A 86 -12.50 -6.86 1.72
C ILE A 86 -13.59 -6.39 0.75
N TYR A 87 -13.22 -5.64 -0.29
CA TYR A 87 -14.16 -4.98 -1.21
C TYR A 87 -15.17 -5.94 -1.86
N TRP A 88 -14.74 -7.16 -2.20
CA TRP A 88 -15.64 -8.21 -2.68
C TRP A 88 -16.73 -8.55 -1.66
N ASN A 89 -16.39 -8.67 -0.38
CA ASN A 89 -17.36 -8.96 0.66
C ASN A 89 -18.27 -7.75 0.91
N VAL A 90 -17.71 -6.53 0.92
CA VAL A 90 -18.49 -5.29 1.03
C VAL A 90 -19.56 -5.21 -0.06
N ALA A 91 -19.23 -5.61 -1.28
CA ALA A 91 -20.15 -5.60 -2.40
C ALA A 91 -21.16 -6.75 -2.37
N TYR A 92 -20.74 -7.98 -2.06
CA TYR A 92 -21.56 -9.18 -2.32
C TYR A 92 -22.01 -9.96 -1.09
N ASP A 93 -21.45 -9.70 0.10
CA ASP A 93 -21.93 -10.30 1.34
C ASP A 93 -23.18 -9.54 1.83
N PRO A 94 -24.36 -10.19 1.90
CA PRO A 94 -25.58 -9.53 2.36
C PRO A 94 -25.49 -8.97 3.79
N GLU A 95 -24.69 -9.58 4.68
CA GLU A 95 -24.55 -9.10 6.06
C GLU A 95 -23.80 -7.77 6.11
N LEU A 96 -22.77 -7.61 5.28
CA LEU A 96 -22.06 -6.34 5.16
C LEU A 96 -22.86 -5.33 4.33
N HIS A 97 -23.37 -5.73 3.17
CA HIS A 97 -24.01 -4.84 2.22
C HIS A 97 -25.35 -4.30 2.72
N ASN A 98 -26.23 -5.19 3.21
CA ASN A 98 -27.55 -4.80 3.70
C ASN A 98 -27.56 -4.56 5.21
N GLY A 99 -26.76 -5.30 5.97
CA GLY A 99 -26.73 -5.17 7.43
C GLY A 99 -25.90 -3.98 7.88
N LEU A 100 -24.59 -4.04 7.67
CA LEU A 100 -23.65 -3.00 8.11
C LEU A 100 -23.82 -1.72 7.30
N LEU A 101 -23.81 -1.79 5.97
CA LEU A 101 -23.92 -0.61 5.12
C LEU A 101 -25.35 -0.13 4.93
N LYS A 102 -26.37 -0.96 5.18
CA LYS A 102 -27.78 -0.61 4.97
C LYS A 102 -28.08 -0.06 3.57
N ASN A 103 -27.34 -0.54 2.56
CA ASN A 103 -27.38 -0.02 1.19
C ASN A 103 -27.04 1.47 1.08
N ASP A 104 -26.28 2.02 2.02
CA ASP A 104 -25.87 3.42 2.07
C ASP A 104 -24.34 3.54 1.94
N TRP A 105 -23.90 4.05 0.79
CA TRP A 105 -22.49 4.32 0.51
C TRP A 105 -21.90 5.33 1.50
N ASN A 106 -22.73 6.20 2.09
CA ASN A 106 -22.34 7.23 3.04
C ASN A 106 -21.88 6.65 4.39
N ARG A 107 -21.95 5.32 4.59
CA ARG A 107 -21.41 4.63 5.77
C ARG A 107 -19.97 4.14 5.59
N ILE A 108 -19.42 4.22 4.37
CA ILE A 108 -18.01 3.92 4.10
C ILE A 108 -17.19 5.17 4.40
N ASP A 109 -16.11 5.04 5.18
CA ASP A 109 -15.27 6.18 5.55
C ASP A 109 -14.02 6.29 4.66
N TYR A 110 -13.41 5.14 4.33
CA TYR A 110 -12.19 5.08 3.53
C TYR A 110 -12.21 3.94 2.53
N ILE A 111 -11.54 4.15 1.40
CA ILE A 111 -11.32 3.14 0.36
C ILE A 111 -9.84 3.09 0.04
N VAL A 112 -9.22 1.93 0.19
CA VAL A 112 -7.80 1.68 -0.10
C VAL A 112 -7.72 0.80 -1.34
N THR A 113 -7.26 1.36 -2.45
CA THR A 113 -7.30 0.70 -3.76
C THR A 113 -5.91 0.51 -4.36
N ASP A 114 -5.73 -0.60 -5.07
CA ASP A 114 -4.75 -0.72 -6.16
C ASP A 114 -5.43 -0.55 -7.54
N PRO A 115 -4.69 -0.51 -8.66
CA PRO A 115 -5.29 -0.31 -9.98
C PRO A 115 -6.26 -1.43 -10.39
N GLY A 116 -6.04 -2.66 -9.93
CA GLY A 116 -6.91 -3.80 -10.22
C GLY A 116 -8.25 -3.67 -9.51
N MET A 117 -8.23 -3.42 -8.21
CA MET A 117 -9.42 -3.13 -7.40
C MET A 117 -10.19 -1.92 -7.93
N LEU A 118 -9.48 -0.84 -8.30
CA LEU A 118 -10.09 0.35 -8.87
C LEU A 118 -10.83 0.04 -10.19
N ASN A 119 -10.23 -0.78 -11.05
CA ASN A 119 -10.85 -1.22 -12.28
C ASN A 119 -12.08 -2.11 -12.02
N ASP A 120 -12.01 -3.03 -11.06
CA ASP A 120 -13.15 -3.86 -10.67
C ASP A 120 -14.34 -3.03 -10.18
N ILE A 121 -14.08 -2.06 -9.29
CA ILE A 121 -15.12 -1.17 -8.73
C ILE A 121 -15.83 -0.41 -9.85
N ARG A 122 -15.07 0.14 -10.80
CA ARG A 122 -15.62 1.01 -11.87
C ARG A 122 -16.28 0.25 -13.01
N SER A 123 -15.83 -0.96 -13.31
CA SER A 123 -16.26 -1.68 -14.53
C SER A 123 -17.43 -2.65 -14.30
N ARG A 124 -17.61 -3.17 -13.09
CA ARG A 124 -18.55 -4.28 -12.84
C ARG A 124 -20.00 -3.85 -12.61
N GLY A 125 -20.22 -2.67 -12.05
CA GLY A 125 -21.56 -2.20 -11.68
C GLY A 125 -22.27 -3.14 -10.68
N GLY A 126 -23.61 -3.16 -10.71
CA GLY A 126 -24.41 -4.03 -9.83
C GLY A 126 -24.13 -3.77 -8.35
N ALA A 127 -23.83 -4.83 -7.59
CA ALA A 127 -23.54 -4.72 -6.16
C ALA A 127 -22.25 -3.91 -5.86
N MET A 128 -21.33 -3.81 -6.83
CA MET A 128 -20.13 -2.96 -6.73
C MET A 128 -20.45 -1.46 -6.73
N SER A 129 -21.66 -1.08 -7.19
CA SER A 129 -22.07 0.32 -7.31
C SER A 129 -22.09 1.09 -5.99
N ILE A 130 -22.22 0.41 -4.84
CA ILE A 130 -22.15 1.08 -3.53
C ILE A 130 -20.74 1.63 -3.27
N ILE A 131 -19.71 0.86 -3.63
CA ILE A 131 -18.31 1.24 -3.46
C ILE A 131 -17.94 2.30 -4.51
N ASP A 132 -18.43 2.15 -5.74
CA ASP A 132 -18.23 3.16 -6.79
C ASP A 132 -18.87 4.51 -6.44
N GLN A 133 -20.07 4.49 -5.85
CA GLN A 133 -20.71 5.72 -5.34
C GLN A 133 -19.88 6.37 -4.23
N ALA A 134 -19.40 5.60 -3.25
CA ALA A 134 -18.53 6.12 -2.20
C ALA A 134 -17.24 6.72 -2.78
N LEU A 135 -16.62 6.03 -3.75
CA LEU A 135 -15.41 6.49 -4.42
C LEU A 135 -15.65 7.79 -5.20
N ASN A 136 -16.77 7.93 -5.91
CA ASN A 136 -17.14 9.15 -6.62
C ASN A 136 -17.48 10.33 -5.68
N ASN A 137 -17.73 10.05 -4.39
CA ASN A 137 -17.93 11.05 -3.34
C ASN A 137 -16.74 11.09 -2.37
N SER A 138 -15.53 10.79 -2.84
CA SER A 138 -14.32 10.76 -2.01
C SER A 138 -13.25 11.75 -2.48
N VAL A 139 -12.28 12.01 -1.60
CA VAL A 139 -11.05 12.76 -1.90
C VAL A 139 -9.84 11.86 -1.73
N LEU A 140 -8.91 11.91 -2.70
CA LEU A 140 -7.62 11.24 -2.57
C LEU A 140 -6.82 11.90 -1.43
N ARG A 141 -6.37 11.10 -0.46
CA ARG A 141 -5.55 11.57 0.66
C ARG A 141 -4.08 11.33 0.44
N VAL A 142 -3.73 10.15 -0.06
CA VAL A 142 -2.35 9.77 -0.34
C VAL A 142 -2.30 8.71 -1.43
N GLU A 143 -1.19 8.71 -2.15
CA GLU A 143 -0.85 7.75 -3.19
C GLU A 143 0.60 7.30 -2.97
N TYR A 144 0.81 6.00 -2.95
CA TYR A 144 2.11 5.37 -2.79
C TYR A 144 2.41 4.53 -4.02
N GLN A 145 3.45 4.91 -4.74
CA GLN A 145 3.91 4.22 -5.94
C GLN A 145 5.22 3.51 -5.66
N ALA A 146 5.30 2.24 -6.01
CA ALA A 146 6.54 1.47 -6.05
C ALA A 146 6.67 0.83 -7.43
N GLN A 147 7.82 1.05 -8.07
CA GLN A 147 8.12 0.49 -9.37
C GLN A 147 9.16 -0.63 -9.21
N ASP A 148 8.77 -1.86 -9.48
CA ASP A 148 9.67 -2.97 -9.74
C ASP A 148 9.66 -3.28 -11.25
N ARG A 149 10.74 -3.88 -11.75
CA ARG A 149 11.09 -4.04 -13.18
C ARG A 149 9.92 -4.53 -14.06
N ASP A 150 8.97 -5.29 -13.50
CA ASP A 150 7.76 -5.78 -14.16
C ASP A 150 6.45 -5.54 -13.37
N GLN A 151 6.51 -4.93 -12.17
CA GLN A 151 5.32 -4.70 -11.32
C GLN A 151 5.22 -3.24 -10.86
N HIS A 152 4.14 -2.59 -11.25
CA HIS A 152 3.76 -1.26 -10.78
C HIS A 152 2.75 -1.43 -9.63
N VAL A 153 3.20 -1.18 -8.40
CA VAL A 153 2.31 -1.12 -7.24
C VAL A 153 1.95 0.34 -7.02
N ASP A 154 0.67 0.65 -7.12
CA ASP A 154 0.10 1.98 -6.90
C ASP A 154 -1.04 1.84 -5.89
N ILE A 155 -0.79 2.17 -4.63
CA ILE A 155 -1.78 2.13 -3.57
C ILE A 155 -2.30 3.53 -3.30
N ARG A 156 -3.62 3.69 -3.39
CA ARG A 156 -4.32 4.96 -3.18
C ARG A 156 -5.29 4.86 -2.03
N ILE A 157 -5.29 5.86 -1.16
CA ILE A 157 -6.21 5.96 -0.04
C ILE A 157 -7.15 7.13 -0.27
N TYR A 158 -8.43 6.82 -0.41
CA TYR A 158 -9.51 7.78 -0.57
C TYR A 158 -10.28 7.92 0.74
N GLN A 159 -10.63 9.15 1.12
CA GLN A 159 -11.56 9.41 2.21
C GLN A 159 -12.91 9.85 1.64
N VAL A 160 -13.98 9.19 2.06
CA VAL A 160 -15.34 9.52 1.65
C VAL A 160 -15.78 10.83 2.31
N ILE A 161 -16.40 11.71 1.53
CA ILE A 161 -16.99 12.95 2.01
C ILE A 161 -18.45 12.67 2.34
N HIS A 162 -18.75 12.62 3.64
CA HIS A 162 -20.09 12.29 4.08
C HIS A 162 -21.08 13.41 3.79
N LYS A 163 -22.24 13.03 3.27
CA LYS A 163 -23.39 13.92 3.21
C LYS A 163 -23.99 14.07 4.61
N PRO A 164 -24.50 15.26 4.96
CA PRO A 164 -25.26 15.43 6.19
C PRO A 164 -26.45 14.46 6.18
N PRO A 165 -26.85 13.92 7.34
CA PRO A 165 -28.05 13.12 7.44
C PRO A 165 -29.26 13.94 6.94
N SER A 166 -30.03 13.35 6.03
CA SER A 166 -31.30 13.89 5.51
C SER A 166 -32.43 13.77 6.52
#